data_AF-A0A9Q0J882-F1
#
_entry.id   AF-A0A9Q0J882-F1
#
_cell.length_a   1.000
_cell.length_b   1.000
_cell.length_c   1.000
_cell.angle_alpha   90.00
_cell.angle_beta   90.00
_cell.angle_gamma   90.00
#
_symmetry.space_group_name_H-M   'P 1'
#
loop_
_entity.id
_entity.type
_entity.pdbx_description
1 polymer ?
#
loop_
_entity_poly.entity_id
_entity_poly.type
_entity_poly.pdbx_seq_one_letter_code
_entity_poly.pdbx_strand_id
1 'polypeptide(L)'
;MFGGQGIAQNNSPHLRKSGSRPVVSNLGGEPGNGFDEHSVESDAMKSSSLPIPISPAAIMPSPVFLWRFKVLLFVLWGLLCCKTGWDSVMRMSADLRDLFLYEAFLYYNPLLLVTMMVWLWGINLWVFSQSTVNYAKIFDLDQNHLTHREMWKVATWMTIIVPSSMTSYLYLYSHGEVSLAASQPV
;
A
#
# COMPACT_ATOMS: atom_id res chain seq x y z
N MET A 1 -36.29 -12.96 69.10
CA MET A 1 -37.32 -11.91 68.93
C MET A 1 -37.79 -11.94 67.48
N PHE A 2 -39.11 -12.07 67.28
CA PHE A 2 -39.88 -11.90 66.03
C PHE A 2 -39.48 -10.58 65.31
N GLY A 3 -39.57 -10.34 63.99
CA GLY A 3 -40.33 -10.88 62.85
C GLY A 3 -40.79 -9.67 62.00
N GLY A 4 -40.75 -9.73 60.64
CA GLY A 4 -41.47 -8.73 59.80
C GLY A 4 -40.86 -8.30 58.46
N GLN A 5 -40.98 -9.16 57.44
CA GLN A 5 -41.36 -8.94 56.03
C GLN A 5 -41.40 -7.54 55.38
N GLY A 6 -40.80 -7.43 54.18
CA GLY A 6 -41.07 -6.40 53.18
C GLY A 6 -40.65 -6.87 51.78
N ILE A 7 -41.57 -7.54 51.08
CA ILE A 7 -41.46 -8.00 49.69
C ILE A 7 -41.83 -6.82 48.77
N ALA A 8 -41.01 -6.52 47.75
CA ALA A 8 -41.43 -5.66 46.64
C ALA A 8 -41.35 -6.45 45.33
N GLN A 9 -42.52 -6.78 44.79
CA GLN A 9 -42.71 -7.38 43.48
C GLN A 9 -43.15 -6.32 42.46
N ASN A 10 -42.62 -6.48 41.24
CA ASN A 10 -43.24 -6.31 39.93
C ASN A 10 -43.98 -4.99 39.58
N ASN A 11 -43.45 -4.25 38.60
CA ASN A 11 -44.00 -4.14 37.23
C ASN A 11 -43.29 -3.04 36.42
N SER A 12 -42.81 -3.40 35.23
CA SER A 12 -42.45 -2.48 34.11
C SER A 12 -43.74 -2.01 33.39
N PRO A 13 -43.78 -1.05 32.41
CA PRO A 13 -42.97 -1.14 31.19
C PRO A 13 -42.68 0.17 30.37
N HIS A 14 -41.87 -0.04 29.31
CA HIS A 14 -41.94 0.59 27.98
C HIS A 14 -41.31 1.98 27.69
N LEU A 15 -40.45 1.93 26.65
CA LEU A 15 -40.14 2.95 25.62
C LEU A 15 -39.00 3.96 25.86
N ARG A 16 -37.80 3.62 25.37
CA ARG A 16 -37.07 4.49 24.42
C ARG A 16 -36.10 3.69 23.54
N LYS A 17 -36.60 3.17 22.43
CA LYS A 17 -35.78 2.71 21.29
C LYS A 17 -35.74 3.87 20.29
N SER A 18 -34.61 4.54 20.15
CA SER A 18 -34.40 5.57 19.13
C SER A 18 -33.83 4.88 17.88
N GLY A 19 -34.69 4.68 16.89
CA GLY A 19 -34.31 4.40 15.51
C GLY A 19 -34.90 5.49 14.64
N SER A 20 -34.06 6.35 14.05
CA SER A 20 -34.47 7.39 13.12
C SER A 20 -33.88 7.09 11.73
N ARG A 21 -34.73 6.54 10.86
CA ARG A 21 -34.59 6.66 9.39
C ARG A 21 -35.30 7.95 8.95
N PRO A 22 -34.80 8.67 7.93
CA PRO A 22 -35.46 9.88 7.43
C PRO A 22 -36.53 9.50 6.40
N VAL A 23 -37.78 9.89 6.64
CA VAL A 23 -38.85 9.90 5.63
C VAL A 23 -39.46 11.30 5.67
N VAL A 24 -39.27 12.02 4.56
CA VAL A 24 -39.83 13.34 4.29
C VAL A 24 -41.31 13.15 3.95
N SER A 25 -42.19 13.81 4.70
CA SER A 25 -43.63 13.88 4.42
C SER A 25 -44.00 15.27 3.95
N ASN A 26 -44.64 15.32 2.77
CA ASN A 26 -45.48 16.39 2.29
C ASN A 26 -46.77 16.52 3.14
N LEU A 27 -47.35 17.74 3.15
CA LEU A 27 -48.79 18.08 3.02
C LEU A 27 -49.48 18.90 4.15
N GLY A 28 -50.04 20.06 3.74
CA GLY A 28 -51.28 20.72 4.23
C GLY A 28 -51.13 21.74 5.37
N GLY A 29 -51.79 22.91 5.45
CA GLY A 29 -52.83 23.65 4.69
C GLY A 29 -52.83 25.11 5.25
N GLU A 30 -53.34 26.16 4.61
CA GLU A 30 -54.75 26.60 4.47
C GLU A 30 -54.79 28.05 3.83
N PRO A 31 -55.95 28.68 3.52
CA PRO A 31 -56.27 29.22 2.20
C PRO A 31 -56.37 30.76 2.10
N GLY A 32 -56.47 31.30 0.87
CA GLY A 32 -56.97 32.67 0.67
C GLY A 32 -56.77 33.27 -0.74
N ASN A 33 -57.88 33.38 -1.47
CA ASN A 33 -58.23 34.41 -2.46
C ASN A 33 -57.34 34.69 -3.71
N GLY A 34 -57.92 34.38 -4.88
CA GLY A 34 -58.22 35.43 -5.87
C GLY A 34 -57.38 35.49 -7.16
N PHE A 35 -58.10 35.44 -8.28
CA PHE A 35 -57.79 35.90 -9.63
C PHE A 35 -57.14 34.90 -10.63
N ASP A 36 -58.00 34.42 -11.52
CA ASP A 36 -57.67 33.97 -12.88
C ASP A 36 -57.03 35.10 -13.69
N GLU A 37 -56.04 34.80 -14.53
CA GLU A 37 -56.04 35.28 -15.93
C GLU A 37 -55.02 34.54 -16.79
N HIS A 38 -55.50 34.20 -17.97
CA HIS A 38 -54.89 33.41 -19.04
C HIS A 38 -54.16 34.36 -20.00
N SER A 39 -52.92 34.06 -20.42
CA SER A 39 -52.40 34.61 -21.69
C SER A 39 -51.30 33.74 -22.29
N VAL A 40 -51.53 33.44 -23.56
CA VAL A 40 -50.73 32.68 -24.51
C VAL A 40 -49.92 33.68 -25.31
N GLU A 41 -48.59 33.52 -25.46
CA GLU A 41 -47.90 33.90 -26.71
C GLU A 41 -46.50 33.26 -26.85
N SER A 42 -46.42 32.36 -27.83
CA SER A 42 -45.42 32.18 -28.90
C SER A 42 -44.03 32.85 -28.78
N ASP A 43 -42.93 32.09 -28.94
CA ASP A 43 -42.22 31.95 -30.24
C ASP A 43 -40.70 31.64 -30.15
N ALA A 44 -40.24 30.94 -31.21
CA ALA A 44 -38.89 30.96 -31.80
C ALA A 44 -37.69 30.30 -31.09
N MET A 45 -37.60 28.98 -31.31
CA MET A 45 -36.44 28.24 -31.86
C MET A 45 -35.15 29.05 -32.17
N LYS A 46 -34.06 28.81 -31.42
CA LYS A 46 -32.69 29.10 -31.88
C LYS A 46 -31.65 28.13 -31.30
N SER A 47 -31.21 27.23 -32.19
CA SER A 47 -29.82 26.77 -32.40
C SER A 47 -28.81 27.08 -31.29
N SER A 48 -28.20 26.02 -30.72
CA SER A 48 -26.80 25.65 -31.01
C SER A 48 -26.28 24.67 -29.96
N SER A 49 -25.92 23.48 -30.40
CA SER A 49 -25.23 22.44 -29.64
C SER A 49 -23.89 22.96 -29.11
N LEU A 50 -23.81 23.17 -27.79
CA LEU A 50 -22.54 23.35 -27.09
C LEU A 50 -21.75 22.02 -27.09
N PRO A 51 -20.42 22.05 -27.28
CA PRO A 51 -19.59 20.86 -27.16
C PRO A 51 -19.60 20.41 -25.70
N ILE A 52 -19.90 19.14 -25.48
CA ILE A 52 -19.71 18.46 -24.19
C ILE A 52 -18.26 18.70 -23.75
N PRO A 53 -18.00 19.25 -22.55
CA PRO A 53 -16.65 19.28 -22.02
C PRO A 53 -16.24 17.84 -21.76
N ILE A 54 -15.30 17.35 -22.58
CA ILE A 54 -14.61 16.09 -22.35
C ILE A 54 -13.82 16.29 -21.06
N SER A 55 -14.45 15.99 -19.94
CA SER A 55 -13.75 15.91 -18.66
C SER A 55 -12.68 14.84 -18.84
N PRO A 56 -11.39 15.12 -18.57
CA PRO A 56 -10.40 14.09 -18.44
C PRO A 56 -10.71 13.40 -17.11
N ALA A 57 -11.74 12.56 -17.11
CA ALA A 57 -11.95 11.58 -16.08
C ALA A 57 -10.71 10.71 -16.14
N ALA A 58 -9.77 11.00 -15.23
CA ALA A 58 -8.52 10.32 -15.09
C ALA A 58 -8.79 8.81 -15.17
N ILE A 59 -8.34 8.18 -16.26
CA ILE A 59 -8.34 6.74 -16.44
C ILE A 59 -7.27 6.22 -15.48
N MET A 60 -7.55 6.23 -14.18
CA MET A 60 -6.67 5.66 -13.18
C MET A 60 -6.83 4.13 -13.29
N PRO A 61 -5.78 3.39 -13.68
CA PRO A 61 -5.86 1.94 -13.76
C PRO A 61 -6.21 1.36 -12.38
N SER A 62 -6.96 0.25 -12.38
CA SER A 62 -7.47 -0.31 -11.13
C SER A 62 -6.31 -0.69 -10.17
N PRO A 63 -6.48 -0.51 -8.84
CA PRO A 63 -5.43 -0.81 -7.86
C PRO A 63 -4.93 -2.26 -7.95
N VAL A 64 -5.81 -3.21 -8.29
CA VAL A 64 -5.46 -4.63 -8.49
C VAL A 64 -4.56 -4.81 -9.70
N PHE A 65 -4.84 -4.09 -10.81
CA PHE A 65 -4.00 -4.13 -12.00
C PHE A 65 -2.59 -3.59 -11.71
N LEU A 66 -2.50 -2.44 -11.02
CA LEU A 66 -1.21 -1.85 -10.63
C LEU A 66 -0.39 -2.78 -9.73
N TRP A 67 -1.04 -3.44 -8.77
CA TRP A 67 -0.37 -4.41 -7.90
C TRP A 67 0.16 -5.61 -8.69
N ARG A 68 -0.66 -6.20 -9.58
CA ARG A 68 -0.25 -7.32 -10.44
C ARG A 68 0.88 -6.93 -11.39
N PHE A 69 0.76 -5.78 -12.04
CA PHE A 69 1.80 -5.26 -12.93
C PHE A 69 3.13 -5.06 -12.20
N LYS A 70 3.09 -4.50 -10.99
CA LYS A 70 4.27 -4.33 -10.13
C LYS A 70 4.92 -5.65 -9.74
N VAL A 71 4.14 -6.69 -9.45
CA VAL A 71 4.66 -8.05 -9.20
C VAL A 71 5.31 -8.62 -10.44
N LEU A 72 4.70 -8.47 -11.62
CA LEU A 72 5.27 -8.93 -12.89
C LEU A 72 6.60 -8.24 -13.20
N LEU A 73 6.69 -6.92 -12.99
CA LEU A 73 7.95 -6.18 -13.15
C LEU A 73 9.03 -6.68 -12.19
N PHE A 74 8.67 -7.00 -10.94
CA PHE A 74 9.61 -7.54 -9.97
C PHE A 74 10.14 -8.93 -10.38
N VAL A 75 9.26 -9.81 -10.88
CA VAL A 75 9.66 -11.12 -11.39
C VAL A 75 10.53 -10.99 -12.63
N LEU A 76 10.15 -10.14 -13.59
CA LEU A 76 10.94 -9.88 -14.80
C LEU A 76 12.32 -9.32 -14.46
N TRP A 77 12.39 -8.38 -13.53
CA TRP A 77 13.65 -7.83 -13.01
C TRP A 77 14.52 -8.93 -12.38
N GLY A 78 13.95 -9.79 -11.54
CA GLY A 78 14.67 -10.92 -10.94
C GLY A 78 15.22 -11.89 -11.98
N LEU A 79 14.42 -12.24 -13.01
CA LEU A 79 14.87 -13.07 -14.12
C LEU A 79 16.01 -12.42 -14.91
N LEU A 80 15.95 -11.11 -15.14
CA LEU A 80 17.00 -10.37 -15.82
C LEU A 80 18.29 -10.38 -14.99
N CYS A 81 18.22 -10.13 -13.69
CA CYS A 81 19.36 -10.22 -12.78
C CYS A 81 19.98 -11.62 -12.78
N CYS A 82 19.16 -12.68 -12.68
CA CYS A 82 19.65 -14.05 -12.73
C CYS A 82 20.32 -14.38 -14.07
N LYS A 83 19.72 -13.95 -15.19
CA LYS A 83 20.27 -14.19 -16.51
C LYS A 83 21.61 -13.47 -16.70
N THR A 84 21.69 -12.19 -16.35
CA THR A 84 22.93 -11.43 -16.43
C THR A 84 23.99 -11.99 -15.50
N GLY A 85 23.65 -12.30 -14.25
CA GLY A 85 24.59 -12.91 -13.31
C GLY A 85 25.13 -14.25 -13.79
N TRP A 86 24.26 -15.10 -14.35
CA TRP A 86 24.67 -16.36 -14.96
C TRP A 86 25.60 -16.15 -16.16
N ASP A 87 25.21 -15.30 -17.10
CA ASP A 87 26.00 -15.02 -18.30
C ASP A 87 27.39 -14.45 -17.94
N SER A 88 27.46 -13.57 -16.93
CA SER A 88 28.72 -13.03 -16.40
C SER A 88 29.61 -14.10 -15.76
N VAL A 89 29.04 -15.01 -14.97
CA VAL A 89 29.78 -16.09 -14.31
C VAL A 89 30.28 -17.12 -15.32
N MET A 90 29.49 -17.45 -16.33
CA MET A 90 29.86 -18.42 -17.38
C MET A 90 30.87 -17.88 -18.38
N ARG A 91 31.01 -16.56 -18.49
CA ARG A 91 32.03 -15.91 -19.31
C ARG A 91 33.44 -15.99 -18.67
N MET A 92 33.51 -16.19 -17.36
CA MET A 92 34.76 -16.29 -16.60
C MET A 92 35.37 -17.70 -16.74
N SER A 93 36.71 -17.80 -16.82
CA SER A 93 37.38 -19.11 -16.82
C SER A 93 37.16 -19.86 -15.49
N ALA A 94 37.09 -21.18 -15.55
CA ALA A 94 36.82 -22.02 -14.37
C ALA A 94 37.80 -21.76 -13.22
N ASP A 95 39.08 -21.53 -13.52
CA ASP A 95 40.12 -21.32 -12.52
C ASP A 95 40.01 -19.96 -11.79
N LEU A 96 39.45 -18.93 -12.45
CA LEU A 96 39.29 -17.59 -11.87
C LEU A 96 37.90 -17.36 -11.30
N ARG A 97 36.92 -18.17 -11.70
CA ARG A 97 35.52 -18.03 -11.30
C ARG A 97 35.33 -18.16 -9.79
N ASP A 98 36.01 -19.11 -9.14
CA ASP A 98 35.86 -19.32 -7.70
C ASP A 98 36.46 -18.17 -6.89
N LEU A 99 37.63 -17.67 -7.30
CA LEU A 99 38.26 -16.50 -6.69
C LEU A 99 37.39 -15.25 -6.87
N PHE A 100 36.84 -15.07 -8.06
CA PHE A 100 35.94 -13.96 -8.39
C PHE A 100 34.64 -13.99 -7.58
N LEU A 101 33.99 -15.15 -7.49
CA LEU A 101 32.78 -15.31 -6.67
C LEU A 101 33.08 -15.08 -5.19
N TYR A 102 34.26 -15.47 -4.72
CA TYR A 102 34.71 -15.19 -3.36
C TYR A 102 34.89 -13.70 -3.12
N GLU A 103 35.54 -12.97 -4.04
CA GLU A 103 35.72 -11.52 -3.95
C GLU A 103 34.37 -10.78 -3.97
N ALA A 104 33.49 -11.13 -4.91
CA ALA A 104 32.13 -10.58 -5.00
C ALA A 104 31.33 -10.86 -3.71
N PHE A 105 31.41 -12.08 -3.19
CA PHE A 105 30.76 -12.44 -1.93
C PHE A 105 31.29 -11.62 -0.78
N LEU A 106 32.61 -11.50 -0.61
CA LEU A 106 33.23 -10.75 0.48
C LEU A 106 32.80 -9.27 0.46
N TYR A 107 32.72 -8.69 -0.74
CA TYR A 107 32.34 -7.29 -0.94
C TYR A 107 30.86 -7.02 -0.62
N TYR A 108 29.95 -7.90 -1.05
CA TYR A 108 28.50 -7.72 -0.85
C TYR A 108 27.97 -8.34 0.44
N ASN A 109 28.74 -9.18 1.15
CA ASN A 109 28.30 -9.86 2.36
C ASN A 109 27.75 -8.90 3.43
N PRO A 110 28.42 -7.79 3.81
CA PRO A 110 27.85 -6.84 4.77
C PRO A 110 26.49 -6.29 4.34
N LEU A 111 26.33 -5.96 3.05
CA LEU A 111 25.07 -5.43 2.51
C LEU A 111 23.96 -6.47 2.51
N LEU A 112 24.28 -7.72 2.14
CA LEU A 112 23.33 -8.82 2.19
C LEU A 112 22.88 -9.10 3.62
N LEU A 113 23.80 -9.07 4.58
CA LEU A 113 23.48 -9.24 6.01
C LEU A 113 22.59 -8.11 6.53
N VAL A 114 22.90 -6.85 6.22
CA VAL A 114 22.08 -5.69 6.61
C VAL A 114 20.69 -5.79 5.96
N THR A 115 20.62 -6.17 4.68
CA THR A 115 19.35 -6.36 3.97
C THR A 115 18.50 -7.44 4.63
N MET A 116 19.10 -8.59 4.95
CA MET A 116 18.42 -9.69 5.63
C MET A 116 17.99 -9.31 7.05
N MET A 117 18.82 -8.57 7.79
CA MET A 117 18.49 -8.05 9.11
C MET A 117 17.25 -7.14 9.08
N VAL A 118 17.22 -6.16 8.17
CA VAL A 118 16.08 -5.25 8.00
C VAL A 118 14.82 -6.02 7.57
N TRP A 119 14.97 -7.03 6.73
CA TRP A 119 13.87 -7.88 6.29
C TRP A 119 13.29 -8.73 7.45
N LEU A 120 14.16 -9.35 8.26
CA LEU A 120 13.77 -10.10 9.46
C LEU A 120 13.12 -9.20 10.52
N TRP A 121 13.59 -7.96 10.68
CA TRP A 121 12.91 -6.97 11.50
C TRP A 121 11.50 -6.65 10.98
N GLY A 122 11.34 -6.51 9.66
CA GLY A 122 10.03 -6.36 9.04
C GLY A 122 9.07 -7.51 9.38
N ILE A 123 9.56 -8.76 9.36
CA ILE A 123 8.78 -9.93 9.78
C ILE A 123 8.44 -9.87 11.26
N ASN A 124 9.42 -9.63 12.15
CA ASN A 124 9.18 -9.61 13.59
C ASN A 124 8.10 -8.59 13.97
N LEU A 125 8.18 -7.36 13.42
CA LEU A 125 7.17 -6.33 13.65
C LEU A 125 5.81 -6.71 13.04
N TRP A 126 5.81 -7.38 11.89
CA TRP A 126 4.57 -7.90 11.29
C TRP A 126 3.92 -8.98 12.17
N VAL A 127 4.70 -9.94 12.69
CA VAL A 127 4.22 -10.99 13.61
C VAL A 127 3.67 -10.38 14.89
N PHE A 128 4.34 -9.38 15.48
CA PHE A 128 3.82 -8.69 16.66
C PHE A 128 2.51 -7.95 16.36
N SER A 129 2.39 -7.35 15.18
CA SER A 129 1.14 -6.72 14.74
C SER A 129 -0.01 -7.72 14.57
N GLN A 130 0.26 -8.97 14.15
CA GLN A 130 -0.75 -10.03 14.06
C GLN A 130 -1.10 -10.61 15.44
N SER A 131 -0.15 -10.63 16.36
CA SER A 131 -0.30 -11.26 17.68
C SER A 131 -1.10 -10.40 18.68
N THR A 132 -1.68 -9.26 18.27
CA THR A 132 -2.36 -8.27 19.14
C THR A 132 -1.50 -7.70 20.28
N VAL A 133 -0.20 -7.94 20.25
CA VAL A 133 0.76 -7.48 21.25
C VAL A 133 1.16 -6.05 20.93
N ASN A 134 0.94 -5.12 21.87
CA ASN A 134 1.43 -3.75 21.73
C ASN A 134 2.94 -3.69 21.99
N TYR A 135 3.72 -4.01 20.95
CA TYR A 135 5.17 -4.03 21.02
C TYR A 135 5.76 -2.65 21.37
N ALA A 136 5.12 -1.55 20.96
CA ALA A 136 5.57 -0.20 21.32
C ALA A 136 5.52 0.02 22.83
N LYS A 137 4.53 -0.56 23.53
CA LYS A 137 4.46 -0.52 24.99
C LYS A 137 5.48 -1.45 25.68
N ILE A 138 5.81 -2.59 25.08
CA ILE A 138 6.77 -3.56 25.66
C ILE A 138 8.20 -3.03 25.61
N PHE A 139 8.55 -2.41 24.49
CA PHE A 139 9.88 -1.88 24.24
C PHE A 139 10.00 -0.38 24.58
N ASP A 140 8.94 0.22 25.17
CA ASP A 140 8.86 1.63 25.55
C ASP A 140 9.23 2.60 24.41
N LEU A 141 8.68 2.36 23.21
CA LEU A 141 8.88 3.22 22.04
C LEU A 141 7.90 4.39 22.02
N ASP A 142 8.40 5.54 21.59
CA ASP A 142 7.60 6.75 21.35
C ASP A 142 6.62 6.60 20.17
N GLN A 143 5.69 7.53 20.02
CA GLN A 143 4.69 7.52 18.94
C GLN A 143 5.29 7.63 17.53
N ASN A 144 6.53 8.14 17.41
CA ASN A 144 7.27 8.28 16.15
C ASN A 144 8.21 7.09 15.84
N HIS A 145 7.79 5.87 16.16
CA HIS A 145 8.58 4.68 15.86
C HIS A 145 8.29 4.12 14.46
N LEU A 146 9.30 3.45 13.87
CA LEU A 146 9.11 2.75 12.60
C LEU A 146 8.13 1.57 12.78
N THR A 147 7.08 1.61 11.97
CA THR A 147 6.09 0.53 11.88
C THR A 147 6.58 -0.56 10.92
N HIS A 148 5.95 -1.75 11.00
CA HIS A 148 6.25 -2.84 10.05
C HIS A 148 6.14 -2.36 8.59
N ARG A 149 5.15 -1.51 8.24
CA ARG A 149 4.92 -1.03 6.86
C ARG A 149 6.09 -0.23 6.33
N GLU A 150 6.73 0.58 7.16
CA GLU A 150 7.90 1.39 6.78
C GLU A 150 9.12 0.49 6.63
N MET A 151 9.31 -0.46 7.54
CA MET A 151 10.37 -1.45 7.44
C MET A 151 10.26 -2.27 6.15
N TRP A 152 9.05 -2.70 5.77
CA TRP A 152 8.81 -3.41 4.51
C TRP A 152 9.11 -2.57 3.27
N LYS A 153 8.89 -1.25 3.30
CA LYS A 153 9.26 -0.36 2.20
C LYS A 153 10.78 -0.30 2.03
N VAL A 154 11.51 -0.09 3.14
CA VAL A 154 12.99 -0.04 3.12
C VAL A 154 13.57 -1.39 2.69
N ALA A 155 13.07 -2.49 3.27
CA ALA A 155 13.49 -3.83 2.91
C ALA A 155 13.28 -4.13 1.42
N THR A 156 12.15 -3.69 0.84
CA THR A 156 11.87 -3.87 -0.60
C THR A 156 12.88 -3.11 -1.46
N TRP A 157 13.20 -1.85 -1.12
CA TRP A 157 14.19 -1.07 -1.85
C TRP A 157 15.59 -1.67 -1.76
N MET A 158 16.02 -2.11 -0.57
CA MET A 158 17.30 -2.80 -0.40
C MET A 158 17.37 -4.11 -1.21
N THR A 159 16.28 -4.89 -1.23
CA THR A 159 16.18 -6.12 -2.02
C THR A 159 16.26 -5.87 -3.53
N ILE A 160 15.94 -4.66 -3.99
CA ILE A 160 16.11 -4.29 -5.41
C ILE A 160 17.53 -3.76 -5.66
N ILE A 161 18.01 -2.85 -4.81
CA ILE A 161 19.27 -2.15 -5.00
C ILE A 161 20.46 -3.09 -4.86
N VAL A 162 20.51 -3.91 -3.80
CA VAL A 162 21.68 -4.76 -3.50
C VAL A 162 21.92 -5.81 -4.59
N PRO A 163 20.92 -6.61 -5.01
CA PRO A 163 21.12 -7.57 -6.10
C PRO A 163 21.33 -6.90 -7.47
N SER A 164 20.73 -5.72 -7.72
CA SER A 164 21.01 -4.96 -8.95
C SER A 164 22.47 -4.48 -8.99
N SER A 165 22.95 -3.91 -7.89
CA SER A 165 24.36 -3.48 -7.74
C SER A 165 25.30 -4.67 -7.90
N MET A 166 25.02 -5.79 -7.22
CA MET A 166 25.79 -7.02 -7.36
C MET A 166 25.80 -7.54 -8.80
N THR A 167 24.65 -7.55 -9.49
CA THR A 167 24.57 -7.98 -10.89
C THR A 167 25.38 -7.06 -11.80
N SER A 168 25.32 -5.75 -11.58
CA SER A 168 26.10 -4.75 -12.34
C SER A 168 27.61 -4.91 -12.11
N TYR A 169 28.02 -5.16 -10.85
CA TYR A 169 29.40 -5.51 -10.51
C TYR A 169 29.86 -6.75 -11.27
N LEU A 170 29.07 -7.84 -11.23
CA LEU A 170 29.41 -9.07 -11.92
C LEU A 170 29.55 -8.86 -13.44
N TYR A 171 28.65 -8.05 -14.01
CA TYR A 171 28.66 -7.70 -15.42
C TYR A 171 29.93 -6.94 -15.82
N LEU A 172 30.24 -5.83 -15.14
CA LEU A 172 31.40 -4.98 -15.46
C LEU A 172 32.72 -5.72 -15.26
N TYR A 173 32.83 -6.48 -14.18
CA TYR A 173 34.03 -7.26 -13.88
C TYR A 173 34.25 -8.35 -14.95
N SER A 174 33.19 -9.05 -15.39
CA SER A 174 33.28 -10.06 -16.46
C SER A 174 33.68 -9.48 -17.83
N HIS A 175 33.54 -8.18 -18.03
CA HIS A 175 33.96 -7.46 -19.24
C HIS A 175 35.36 -6.83 -19.10
N GLY A 176 36.03 -6.99 -17.96
CA GLY A 176 37.37 -6.45 -17.71
C GLY A 176 37.39 -4.99 -17.26
N GLU A 177 36.23 -4.38 -16.98
CA GLU A 177 36.10 -2.98 -16.57
C GLU A 177 36.15 -2.85 -15.03
N VAL A 178 37.28 -3.24 -14.44
CA VAL A 178 37.44 -3.36 -12.98
C VAL A 178 37.30 -2.00 -12.25
N SER A 179 37.71 -0.89 -12.88
CA SER A 179 37.55 0.46 -12.32
C SER A 179 36.09 0.89 -12.19
N LEU A 180 35.25 0.49 -13.15
CA LEU A 180 33.81 0.76 -13.12
C LEU A 180 33.07 -0.19 -12.19
N ALA A 181 33.55 -1.44 -12.07
CA ALA A 181 33.05 -2.38 -11.08
C ALA A 181 33.27 -1.87 -9.64
N ALA A 182 34.43 -1.28 -9.34
CA ALA A 182 34.73 -0.67 -8.04
C ALA A 182 33.91 0.59 -7.74
N SER A 183 33.34 1.22 -8.77
CA SER A 183 32.47 2.41 -8.62
C SER A 183 31.01 2.07 -8.32
N GLN A 184 30.63 0.78 -8.33
CA GLN A 184 29.27 0.38 -8.02
C GLN A 184 28.93 0.79 -6.58
N PRO A 185 27.76 1.42 -6.35
CA PRO A 185 27.37 1.88 -5.04
C PRO A 185 27.23 0.67 -4.10
N VAL A 186 27.91 0.78 -2.96
CA VAL A 186 27.86 -0.13 -1.81
C VAL A 186 26.93 0.47 -0.77
#